data_AF-A0A8X6YAW8-F1
#
_entry.id   AF-A0A8X6YAW8-F1
#
_cell.length_a   1.000
_cell.length_b   1.000
_cell.length_c   1.000
_cell.angle_alpha   90.00
_cell.angle_beta   90.00
_cell.angle_gamma   90.00
#
_symmetry.space_group_name_H-M   'P 1'
#
loop_
_entity.id
_entity.type
_entity.pdbx_description
1 polymer ?
#
loop_
_entity_poly.entity_id
_entity_poly.type
_entity_poly.pdbx_seq_one_letter_code
_entity_poly.pdbx_strand_id
1 'polypeptide(L)'
;MAMSQIERVPDNEINNVGYHLPYRPVLTPTKTTKIRSVLDATARESGKPSLNDVLHKGSSLIELIPDILDRFRSTSQPTLRKPSCS
;
A
#
# COMPACT_ATOMS: atom_id res chain seq x y z
N MET A 1 -11.53 4.75 -20.69
CA MET A 1 -10.48 3.87 -21.25
C MET A 1 -9.22 4.09 -20.41
N ALA A 2 -8.93 3.20 -19.46
CA ALA A 2 -7.76 3.35 -18.59
C ALA A 2 -6.64 2.48 -19.14
N MET A 3 -5.51 3.12 -19.46
CA MET A 3 -4.29 2.47 -19.95
C MET A 3 -3.61 1.68 -18.82
N SER A 4 -3.08 0.53 -19.20
CA SER A 4 -2.46 -0.49 -18.36
C SER A 4 -1.46 0.07 -17.33
N GLN A 5 -1.57 -0.34 -16.07
CA GLN A 5 -0.57 -0.06 -15.01
C GLN A 5 0.68 -0.97 -15.11
N ILE A 6 0.78 -1.76 -16.19
CA ILE A 6 1.82 -2.76 -16.42
C ILE A 6 2.34 -2.57 -17.84
N GLU A 7 3.65 -2.44 -17.98
CA GLU A 7 4.34 -2.27 -19.26
C GLU A 7 5.27 -3.46 -19.51
N ARG A 8 5.36 -3.89 -20.79
CA ARG A 8 6.34 -4.89 -21.20
C ARG A 8 7.70 -4.22 -21.30
N VAL A 9 8.70 -4.78 -20.62
CA VAL A 9 10.10 -4.37 -20.79
C VAL A 9 10.51 -4.65 -22.23
N PRO A 10 10.98 -3.65 -23.00
CA PRO A 10 11.39 -3.87 -24.38
C PRO A 10 12.68 -4.71 -24.43
N ASP A 11 12.83 -5.51 -25.50
CA ASP A 11 13.83 -6.59 -25.55
C ASP A 11 15.28 -6.06 -25.45
N ASN A 12 15.51 -4.81 -25.83
CA ASN A 12 16.79 -4.10 -25.70
C ASN A 12 17.15 -3.69 -24.26
N GLU A 13 16.16 -3.58 -23.37
CA GLU A 13 16.33 -3.14 -21.99
C GLU A 13 16.36 -4.29 -20.99
N ILE A 14 16.13 -5.54 -21.44
CA ILE A 14 16.15 -6.74 -20.59
C ILE A 14 17.49 -6.90 -19.84
N ASN A 15 18.59 -6.46 -20.44
CA ASN A 15 19.93 -6.55 -19.85
C ASN A 15 20.35 -5.27 -19.10
N ASN A 16 19.51 -4.22 -19.10
CA ASN A 16 19.81 -3.01 -18.35
C ASN A 16 19.60 -3.23 -16.86
N VAL A 17 20.31 -2.46 -16.04
CA VAL A 17 20.10 -2.48 -14.58
C VAL A 17 18.73 -1.89 -14.29
N GLY A 18 17.77 -2.78 -13.99
CA GLY A 18 16.40 -2.44 -13.66
C GLY A 18 15.83 -3.38 -12.59
N TYR A 19 14.85 -2.89 -11.83
CA TYR A 19 14.14 -3.68 -10.84
C TYR A 19 12.73 -3.98 -11.35
N HIS A 20 12.44 -5.24 -11.64
CA HIS A 20 11.13 -5.68 -12.11
C HIS A 20 10.47 -6.60 -11.07
N LEU A 21 9.19 -6.35 -10.78
CA LEU A 21 8.40 -7.23 -9.91
C LEU A 21 7.71 -8.30 -10.78
N PRO A 22 7.92 -9.60 -10.51
CA PRO A 22 7.27 -10.65 -11.28
C PRO A 22 5.75 -10.59 -11.08
N TYR A 23 5.01 -10.38 -12.17
CA TYR A 23 3.55 -10.37 -12.15
C TYR A 23 3.00 -11.74 -12.57
N ARG A 24 2.21 -12.39 -11.69
CA ARG A 24 1.46 -13.60 -12.02
C ARG A 24 -0.01 -13.44 -11.59
N PRO A 25 -0.98 -13.51 -12.51
CA PRO A 25 -2.39 -13.47 -12.15
C PRO A 25 -2.79 -14.77 -11.44
N VAL A 26 -3.34 -14.67 -10.23
CA VAL A 26 -3.95 -15.80 -9.53
C VAL A 26 -5.41 -15.91 -9.95
N LEU A 27 -5.70 -16.85 -10.83
CA LEU A 27 -7.06 -17.12 -11.32
C LEU A 27 -7.73 -18.15 -10.40
N THR A 28 -8.87 -17.77 -9.81
CA THR A 28 -9.70 -18.72 -9.05
C THR A 28 -10.97 -19.00 -9.89
N PRO A 29 -11.16 -20.22 -10.42
CA PRO A 29 -12.19 -20.50 -11.42
C PRO A 29 -13.64 -20.28 -10.92
N THR A 30 -13.86 -20.29 -9.61
CA THR A 30 -15.19 -20.21 -8.98
C THR A 30 -15.58 -18.81 -8.53
N LYS A 31 -14.68 -17.81 -8.60
CA LYS A 31 -14.93 -16.44 -8.12
C LYS A 31 -14.82 -15.45 -9.27
N THR A 32 -15.90 -14.71 -9.52
CA THR A 32 -15.99 -13.61 -10.50
C THR A 32 -15.35 -12.30 -10.02
N THR A 33 -14.58 -12.33 -8.93
CA THR A 33 -13.97 -11.14 -8.36
C THR A 33 -12.88 -10.61 -9.30
N LYS A 34 -12.84 -9.29 -9.53
CA LYS A 34 -11.76 -8.66 -10.30
C LYS A 34 -10.40 -9.16 -9.80
N ILE A 35 -9.55 -9.64 -10.71
CA ILE A 35 -8.19 -10.10 -10.39
C ILE A 35 -7.45 -8.96 -9.71
N ARG A 36 -6.87 -9.23 -8.54
CA ARG A 36 -6.01 -8.27 -7.82
C ARG A 36 -4.56 -8.69 -8.01
N SER A 37 -3.73 -7.78 -8.50
CA SER A 37 -2.27 -7.94 -8.50
C SER A 37 -1.76 -7.78 -7.06
N VAL A 38 -1.02 -8.77 -6.56
CA VAL A 38 -0.29 -8.66 -5.29
C VAL A 38 1.18 -8.81 -5.62
N LEU A 39 1.97 -7.78 -5.34
CA LEU A 39 3.41 -7.77 -5.55
C LEU A 39 4.11 -7.77 -4.19
N ASP A 40 5.00 -8.73 -3.98
CA ASP A 40 5.80 -8.80 -2.76
C ASP A 40 7.02 -7.87 -2.86
N ALA A 41 6.94 -6.73 -2.19
CA ALA A 41 8.03 -5.75 -2.11
C ALA A 41 9.10 -6.11 -1.06
N THR A 42 8.92 -7.19 -0.31
CA THR A 42 9.89 -7.68 0.70
C THR A 42 10.88 -8.70 0.13
N ALA A 43 10.55 -9.29 -1.01
CA ALA A 43 11.41 -10.21 -1.73
C ALA A 43 12.79 -9.59 -1.98
N ARG A 44 13.84 -10.34 -1.67
CA ARG A 44 15.23 -9.92 -1.82
C ARG A 44 16.11 -11.09 -2.26
N GLU A 45 17.12 -10.78 -3.06
CA GLU A 45 18.22 -11.71 -3.33
C GLU A 45 19.19 -11.74 -2.14
N SER A 46 19.89 -12.85 -1.92
CA SER A 46 20.88 -12.95 -0.83
C SER A 46 21.91 -11.81 -0.93
N GLY A 47 22.05 -11.04 0.15
CA GLY A 47 22.98 -9.91 0.22
C GLY A 47 22.52 -8.62 -0.49
N LYS A 48 21.30 -8.57 -1.07
CA LYS A 48 20.75 -7.36 -1.70
C LYS A 48 19.55 -6.81 -0.91
N PRO A 49 19.32 -5.48 -0.92
CA PRO A 49 18.17 -4.88 -0.25
C PRO A 49 16.86 -5.19 -0.99
N SER A 50 15.76 -5.29 -0.25
CA SER A 50 14.42 -5.38 -0.85
C SER A 50 13.92 -4.02 -1.32
N LEU A 51 12.84 -3.98 -2.10
CA LEU A 51 12.22 -2.73 -2.53
C LEU A 51 11.85 -1.85 -1.32
N ASN A 52 11.31 -2.45 -0.27
CA ASN A 52 10.96 -1.75 0.97
C ASN A 52 12.17 -1.17 1.74
N ASP A 53 13.39 -1.65 1.47
CA ASP A 53 14.61 -1.18 2.12
C ASP A 53 15.22 0.03 1.39
N VAL A 54 15.04 0.13 0.08
CA VAL A 54 15.61 1.21 -0.75
C VAL A 54 14.66 2.38 -0.97
N LEU A 55 13.36 2.20 -0.73
CA LEU A 55 12.38 3.29 -0.82
C LEU A 55 12.57 4.29 0.32
N HIS A 56 12.56 5.58 -0.01
CA HIS A 56 12.60 6.64 0.99
C HIS A 56 11.35 6.56 1.88
N LYS A 57 11.56 6.27 3.17
CA LYS A 57 10.50 6.23 4.17
C LYS A 57 10.27 7.67 4.65
N GLY A 58 9.13 8.26 4.29
CA GLY A 58 8.72 9.55 4.82
C GLY A 58 8.51 9.50 6.35
N SER A 59 8.10 10.63 6.93
CA SER A 59 7.80 10.74 8.37
C SER A 59 6.85 9.64 8.84
N SER A 60 7.18 8.97 9.94
CA SER A 60 6.34 7.91 10.51
C SER A 60 5.02 8.50 11.01
N LEU A 61 3.90 8.04 10.46
CA LEU A 61 2.56 8.40 10.95
C LEU A 61 2.14 7.57 12.16
N ILE A 62 2.98 6.64 12.64
CA ILE A 62 2.67 5.77 13.78
C ILE A 62 2.36 6.61 15.02
N GLU A 63 3.07 7.72 15.19
CA GLU A 63 2.87 8.66 16.31
C GLU A 63 1.48 9.31 16.28
N LEU A 64 0.85 9.41 15.10
CA LEU A 64 -0.50 9.97 14.94
C LEU A 64 -1.60 8.93 15.11
N ILE A 65 -1.27 7.63 15.16
CA ILE A 65 -2.25 6.55 15.28
C ILE A 65 -3.11 6.70 16.55
N PRO A 66 -2.56 6.96 17.75
CA PRO A 66 -3.36 7.14 18.96
C PRO A 66 -4.41 8.24 18.81
N ASP A 67 -4.00 9.40 18.29
CA ASP A 67 -4.89 10.55 18.10
C ASP A 67 -5.98 10.28 17.05
N ILE A 68 -5.64 9.58 15.97
CA ILE A 68 -6.60 9.18 14.94
C ILE A 68 -7.64 8.23 15.55
N LEU A 69 -7.18 7.19 16.27
CA LEU A 69 -8.05 6.21 16.92
C LEU A 69 -8.96 6.87 17.97
N ASP A 70 -8.43 7.81 18.75
CA ASP A 70 -9.21 8.51 19.77
C ASP A 70 -10.32 9.36 19.13
N ARG A 71 -10.04 10.08 18.05
CA ARG A 71 -11.06 10.80 17.27
C ARG A 71 -12.13 9.87 16.72
N PHE A 72 -11.75 8.72 16.13
CA PHE A 72 -12.70 7.74 15.61
C PHE A 72 -13.61 7.13 16.69
N ARG A 73 -13.09 6.96 17.91
CA ARG A 73 -13.87 6.40 19.03
C ARG A 73 -14.77 7.45 19.68
N SER A 74 -14.27 8.68 19.78
CA SER A 74 -14.96 9.80 20.42
C SER A 74 -16.06 10.42 19.56
N THR A 75 -16.12 10.12 18.25
CA THR A 75 -17.25 10.50 17.37
C THR A 75 -18.59 9.78 17.68
N SER A 76 -18.67 8.98 18.74
CA SER A 76 -19.92 8.42 19.24
C SER A 76 -20.63 9.28 20.31
N GLN A 77 -20.17 10.50 20.61
CA GLN A 77 -20.94 11.44 21.43
C GLN A 77 -20.99 12.87 20.85
N PRO A 78 -22.15 13.29 20.31
CA PRO A 78 -22.55 14.69 20.37
C PRO A 78 -23.05 14.97 21.80
N THR A 79 -22.17 14.94 22.81
CA THR A 79 -22.53 15.54 24.09
C THR A 79 -22.24 17.03 24.00
N LEU A 80 -23.29 17.76 23.63
CA LEU A 80 -23.46 19.16 23.99
C LEU A 80 -23.10 19.28 25.49
N ARG A 81 -21.87 19.69 25.81
CA ARG A 81 -21.59 20.23 27.13
C ARG A 81 -22.31 21.58 27.15
N LYS A 82 -23.59 21.57 27.49
CA LYS A 82 -24.30 22.81 27.83
C LYS A 82 -23.51 23.44 28.98
N PRO A 83 -23.07 24.71 28.87
CA PRO A 83 -22.61 25.43 30.04
C PRO A 83 -23.80 25.49 31.02
N SER A 84 -23.56 25.08 32.26
CA SER A 84 -24.50 25.30 33.36
C SER A 84 -24.68 26.81 33.51
N CYS A 85 -25.88 27.33 33.23
CA CYS A 85 -26.23 28.68 33.62
C CYS A 85 -26.13 28.78 35.15
N SER A 86 -25.36 29.77 35.60
CA SER A 86 -25.52 30.42 36.91
C SER A 86 -26.79 31.24 36.95
#